data_AF-A0A3C0YRG2-F1
#
_entry.id   AF-A0A3C0YRG2-F1
#
_cell.length_a   1.000
_cell.length_b   1.000
_cell.length_c   1.000
_cell.angle_alpha   90.00
_cell.angle_beta   90.00
_cell.angle_gamma   90.00
#
_symmetry.space_group_name_H-M   'P 1'
#
loop_
_entity.id
_entity.type
_entity.pdbx_description
1 polymer ?
#
loop_
_entity_poly.entity_id
_entity_poly.type
_entity_poly.pdbx_seq_one_letter_code
_entity_poly.pdbx_strand_id
1 'polypeptide(L)'
;MNTKVKVILAVLLAMSTQGMACTIFGNVIADYTGFGASDSMTIWGGNLTNYNTSAGALIINKTGGTGECVYLDNCKLGVFCIDLLETIQGGSINYNIIDTADGPINSSCNTAMGDAKASYLSELWGRYYDNAWISGNYTSSQKAAAEAFQAAIWEIVYENLPTTPAYWDVTVDGTLGTGGFKATNLNSTLANNMLRSLNGTGAMADLRVLSYNGSQDFITAVSVPEPATIAFAMLGLVMMAKRNNKELKC
;
A
#
# COMPACT_ATOMS: atom_id res chain seq x y z
N MET A 1 -9.35 39.32 56.17
CA MET A 1 -9.74 37.97 55.69
C MET A 1 -9.72 38.00 54.17
N ASN A 2 -8.83 37.23 53.57
CA ASN A 2 -8.55 37.16 52.13
C ASN A 2 -9.63 36.34 51.40
N THR A 3 -10.17 36.86 50.30
CA THR A 3 -10.87 36.01 49.32
C THR A 3 -10.49 36.48 47.92
N LYS A 4 -9.53 35.77 47.34
CA LYS A 4 -9.03 35.97 45.98
C LYS A 4 -10.09 35.45 44.99
N VAL A 5 -10.70 36.34 44.21
CA VAL A 5 -11.53 35.95 43.07
C VAL A 5 -10.60 35.70 41.89
N LYS A 6 -10.45 34.43 41.51
CA LYS A 6 -9.76 34.01 40.28
C LYS A 6 -10.77 34.04 39.14
N VAL A 7 -10.62 34.97 38.19
CA VAL A 7 -11.36 34.95 36.92
C VAL A 7 -10.65 33.97 35.99
N ILE A 8 -11.33 32.87 35.65
CA ILE A 8 -10.87 31.86 34.70
C ILE A 8 -11.19 32.36 33.29
N LEU A 9 -10.15 32.59 32.49
CA LEU A 9 -10.26 32.88 31.07
C LEU A 9 -10.40 31.55 30.31
N ALA A 10 -11.61 31.24 29.84
CA ALA A 10 -11.84 30.08 28.97
C ALA A 10 -11.50 30.47 27.52
N VAL A 11 -10.31 30.08 27.05
CA VAL A 11 -9.99 30.09 25.63
C VAL A 11 -10.58 28.83 25.02
N LEU A 12 -11.75 28.95 24.39
CA LEU A 12 -12.24 27.91 23.47
C LEU A 12 -11.33 27.91 22.24
N LEU A 13 -10.36 26.99 22.20
CA LEU A 13 -9.78 26.57 20.92
C LEU A 13 -10.86 25.77 20.19
N ALA A 14 -11.54 26.44 19.25
CA ALA A 14 -12.18 25.74 18.15
C ALA A 14 -11.07 25.06 17.35
N MET A 15 -10.81 23.78 17.64
CA MET A 15 -10.02 22.93 16.76
C MET A 15 -10.83 22.76 15.48
N SER A 16 -10.59 23.64 14.51
CA SER A 16 -11.03 23.42 13.14
C SER A 16 -10.45 22.08 12.71
N THR A 17 -11.30 21.10 12.45
CA THR A 17 -10.94 19.87 11.76
C THR A 17 -10.42 20.27 10.38
N GLN A 18 -9.11 20.45 10.26
CA GLN A 18 -8.48 20.51 8.95
C GLN A 18 -8.63 19.09 8.40
N GLY A 19 -9.57 18.90 7.47
CA GLY A 19 -9.57 17.68 6.67
C GLY A 19 -8.21 17.61 5.99
N MET A 20 -7.41 16.60 6.35
CA MET A 20 -6.15 16.35 5.66
C MET A 20 -6.52 16.04 4.21
N ALA A 21 -6.21 16.96 3.31
CA ALA A 21 -6.38 16.70 1.89
C ALA A 21 -5.36 15.61 1.51
N CYS A 22 -5.84 14.53 0.90
CA CYS A 22 -4.97 13.49 0.35
C CYS A 22 -3.97 14.13 -0.63
N THR A 23 -2.69 13.82 -0.46
CA THR A 23 -1.64 14.38 -1.31
C THR A 23 -1.54 13.56 -2.59
N ILE A 24 -1.69 14.22 -3.74
CA ILE A 24 -1.52 13.58 -5.05
C ILE A 24 -0.07 13.79 -5.52
N PHE A 25 0.67 12.69 -5.66
CA PHE A 25 2.07 12.68 -6.08
C PHE A 25 2.26 12.60 -7.59
N GLY A 26 1.16 12.52 -8.34
CA GLY A 26 1.15 12.40 -9.79
C GLY A 26 -0.01 11.54 -10.27
N ASN A 27 0.11 11.03 -11.49
CA ASN A 27 -0.86 10.09 -12.05
C ASN A 27 -0.18 9.00 -12.88
N VAL A 28 -0.86 7.87 -13.00
CA VAL A 28 -0.47 6.75 -13.87
C VAL A 28 -1.62 6.48 -14.84
N ILE A 29 -1.32 6.47 -16.12
CA ILE A 29 -2.23 5.95 -17.14
C ILE A 29 -1.87 4.47 -17.31
N ALA A 30 -2.80 3.59 -16.95
CA ALA A 30 -2.57 2.15 -17.00
C ALA A 30 -3.81 1.37 -17.43
N ASP A 31 -3.55 0.26 -18.10
CA ASP A 31 -4.55 -0.70 -18.56
C ASP A 31 -4.41 -2.00 -17.78
N TYR A 32 -5.50 -2.56 -17.25
CA TYR A 32 -5.48 -3.92 -16.72
C TYR A 32 -5.24 -4.93 -17.85
N THR A 33 -4.22 -5.78 -17.72
CA THR A 33 -3.82 -6.73 -18.77
C THR A 33 -4.00 -8.19 -18.39
N GLY A 34 -4.40 -8.48 -17.14
CA GLY A 34 -4.69 -9.83 -16.68
C GLY A 34 -4.07 -10.15 -15.32
N PHE A 35 -4.20 -11.41 -14.95
CA PHE A 35 -3.68 -11.93 -13.69
C PHE A 35 -2.19 -12.26 -13.77
N GLY A 36 -1.48 -11.97 -12.68
CA GLY A 36 -0.22 -12.59 -12.34
C GLY A 36 -0.43 -13.97 -11.72
N ALA A 37 0.43 -14.36 -10.78
CA ALA A 37 0.19 -15.50 -9.92
C ALA A 37 -1.04 -15.21 -9.05
N SER A 38 -2.09 -16.01 -9.21
CA SER A 38 -3.32 -15.89 -8.44
C SER A 38 -4.00 -17.25 -8.27
N ASP A 39 -4.81 -17.34 -7.22
CA ASP A 39 -5.74 -18.44 -6.99
C ASP A 39 -7.13 -17.88 -6.61
N SER A 40 -8.04 -18.73 -6.15
CA SER A 40 -9.40 -18.33 -5.73
C SER A 40 -9.59 -18.55 -4.24
N MET A 41 -10.13 -17.53 -3.56
CA MET A 41 -10.53 -17.61 -2.16
C MET A 41 -11.99 -17.17 -1.98
N THR A 42 -12.56 -17.52 -0.83
CA THR A 42 -13.88 -17.03 -0.41
C THR A 42 -13.70 -16.02 0.71
N ILE A 43 -14.32 -14.84 0.59
CA ILE A 43 -14.13 -13.72 1.52
C ILE A 43 -15.43 -13.27 2.19
N TRP A 44 -15.26 -12.68 3.37
CA TRP A 44 -16.20 -11.85 4.10
C TRP A 44 -15.47 -10.56 4.45
N GLY A 45 -16.12 -9.41 4.26
CA GLY A 45 -15.53 -8.12 4.57
C GLY A 45 -16.02 -7.01 3.66
N GLY A 46 -16.03 -5.77 4.16
CA GLY A 46 -16.59 -4.64 3.44
C GLY A 46 -18.06 -4.85 3.05
N ASN A 47 -18.88 -5.48 3.91
CA ASN A 47 -20.26 -5.94 3.61
C ASN A 47 -20.40 -7.11 2.61
N LEU A 48 -19.30 -7.67 2.09
CA LEU A 48 -19.36 -8.92 1.33
C LEU A 48 -19.54 -10.11 2.27
N THR A 49 -20.32 -11.10 1.83
CA THR A 49 -20.56 -12.34 2.59
C THR A 49 -20.42 -13.52 1.64
N ASN A 50 -19.51 -14.45 1.98
CA ASN A 50 -19.30 -15.69 1.21
C ASN A 50 -19.04 -15.41 -0.28
N TYR A 51 -18.24 -14.38 -0.57
CA TYR A 51 -17.96 -13.93 -1.92
C TYR A 51 -16.73 -14.66 -2.47
N ASN A 52 -16.88 -15.38 -3.58
CA ASN A 52 -15.76 -16.04 -4.25
C ASN A 52 -15.07 -15.05 -5.18
N THR A 53 -13.76 -14.87 -4.98
CA THR A 53 -12.96 -13.94 -5.78
C THR A 53 -11.63 -14.57 -6.17
N SER A 54 -11.04 -14.08 -7.27
CA SER A 54 -9.64 -14.36 -7.55
C SER A 54 -8.77 -13.40 -6.77
N ALA A 55 -7.71 -13.93 -6.18
CA ALA A 55 -6.82 -13.20 -5.31
C ALA A 55 -5.35 -13.54 -5.64
N GLY A 56 -4.53 -12.51 -5.70
CA GLY A 56 -3.12 -12.62 -6.05
C GLY A 56 -2.66 -11.41 -6.84
N ALA A 57 -1.48 -11.55 -7.46
CA ALA A 57 -0.90 -10.47 -8.25
C ALA A 57 -1.75 -10.19 -9.49
N LEU A 58 -1.84 -8.92 -9.84
CA LEU A 58 -2.42 -8.43 -11.08
C LEU A 58 -1.35 -7.74 -11.90
N ILE A 59 -1.55 -7.71 -13.21
CA ILE A 59 -0.65 -7.07 -14.16
C ILE A 59 -1.38 -5.91 -14.81
N ILE A 60 -0.91 -4.71 -14.52
CA ILE A 60 -1.30 -3.51 -15.27
C ILE A 60 -0.18 -3.11 -16.22
N ASN A 61 -0.53 -2.60 -17.38
CA ASN A 61 0.43 -2.05 -18.33
C ASN A 61 0.39 -0.53 -18.26
N LYS A 62 1.46 0.08 -17.77
CA LYS A 62 1.60 1.53 -17.73
C LYS A 62 1.90 2.07 -19.13
N THR A 63 1.07 2.99 -19.60
CA THR A 63 1.19 3.64 -20.92
C THR A 63 1.60 5.11 -20.83
N GLY A 64 1.49 5.71 -19.66
CA GLY A 64 1.91 7.09 -19.42
C GLY A 64 1.73 7.52 -17.96
N GLY A 65 1.98 8.79 -17.68
CA GLY A 65 1.77 9.36 -16.35
C GLY A 65 2.65 10.58 -16.07
N THR A 66 2.50 11.13 -14.87
CA THR A 66 3.24 12.30 -14.38
C THR A 66 3.64 12.12 -12.90
N GLY A 67 4.51 13.00 -12.39
CA GLY A 67 4.93 12.96 -10.99
C GLY A 67 5.75 11.72 -10.65
N GLU A 68 5.49 11.10 -9.49
CA GLU A 68 6.20 9.90 -9.03
C GLU A 68 6.03 8.68 -9.94
N CYS A 69 5.09 8.73 -10.89
CA CYS A 69 4.96 7.71 -11.92
C CYS A 69 6.28 7.49 -12.70
N VAL A 70 7.18 8.47 -12.77
CA VAL A 70 8.48 8.32 -13.44
C VAL A 70 9.37 7.25 -12.81
N TYR A 71 9.13 6.89 -11.54
CA TYR A 71 9.86 5.85 -10.80
C TYR A 71 9.20 4.47 -10.91
N LEU A 72 8.07 4.39 -11.61
CA LEU A 72 7.47 3.13 -12.05
C LEU A 72 7.97 2.83 -13.45
N ASP A 73 8.51 1.63 -13.66
CA ASP A 73 8.97 1.22 -14.98
C ASP A 73 7.83 1.33 -16.01
N ASN A 74 8.13 1.91 -17.18
CA ASN A 74 7.21 1.91 -18.31
C ASN A 74 7.10 0.48 -18.84
N CYS A 75 6.18 -0.33 -18.32
CA CYS A 75 5.94 -1.72 -18.72
C CYS A 75 4.80 -2.35 -17.87
N LYS A 76 4.78 -3.68 -17.84
CA LYS A 76 4.02 -4.50 -16.90
C LYS A 76 4.44 -4.18 -15.46
N LEU A 77 3.47 -3.71 -14.66
CA LEU A 77 3.61 -3.50 -13.22
C LEU A 77 2.82 -4.58 -12.49
N GLY A 78 3.43 -5.14 -11.45
CA GLY A 78 2.76 -6.01 -10.50
C GLY A 78 2.04 -5.19 -9.45
N VAL A 79 0.73 -5.40 -9.33
CA VAL A 79 -0.11 -4.70 -8.36
C VAL A 79 -1.01 -5.67 -7.63
N PHE A 80 -1.52 -5.24 -6.47
CA PHE A 80 -2.50 -5.99 -5.69
C PHE A 80 -3.70 -5.10 -5.38
N CYS A 81 -4.88 -5.70 -5.29
CA CYS A 81 -6.09 -4.97 -4.90
C CYS A 81 -6.00 -4.58 -3.43
N ILE A 82 -6.41 -3.37 -3.10
CA ILE A 82 -6.60 -2.95 -1.70
C ILE A 82 -8.04 -2.64 -1.36
N ASP A 83 -8.93 -2.66 -2.35
CA ASP A 83 -10.36 -2.49 -2.14
C ASP A 83 -11.13 -3.80 -2.40
N LEU A 84 -12.02 -4.16 -1.50
CA LEU A 84 -12.95 -5.28 -1.64
C LEU A 84 -14.21 -4.91 -2.42
N LEU A 85 -14.59 -3.63 -2.42
CA LEU A 85 -15.90 -3.19 -2.89
C LEU A 85 -15.92 -2.72 -4.34
N GLU A 86 -14.79 -2.24 -4.85
CA GLU A 86 -14.69 -1.79 -6.25
C GLU A 86 -14.10 -2.88 -7.15
N THR A 87 -14.63 -2.93 -8.37
CA THR A 87 -14.21 -3.91 -9.37
C THR A 87 -13.18 -3.29 -10.32
N ILE A 88 -12.35 -4.15 -10.91
CA ILE A 88 -11.39 -3.72 -11.93
C ILE A 88 -12.18 -3.27 -13.17
N GLN A 89 -11.99 -2.02 -13.57
CA GLN A 89 -12.53 -1.53 -14.83
C GLN A 89 -11.59 -1.87 -16.00
N GLY A 90 -12.18 -2.19 -17.16
CA GLY A 90 -11.44 -2.43 -18.39
C GLY A 90 -11.09 -1.13 -19.11
N GLY A 91 -10.00 -1.16 -19.88
CA GLY A 91 -9.52 -0.01 -20.65
C GLY A 91 -8.49 0.83 -19.89
N SER A 92 -8.17 1.98 -20.47
CA SER A 92 -7.07 2.83 -20.01
C SER A 92 -7.59 3.82 -18.99
N ILE A 93 -7.07 3.71 -17.77
CA ILE A 93 -7.56 4.48 -16.62
C ILE A 93 -6.42 5.37 -16.11
N ASN A 94 -6.78 6.60 -15.77
CA ASN A 94 -5.85 7.59 -15.21
C ASN A 94 -5.97 7.60 -13.69
N TYR A 95 -5.16 6.77 -13.02
CA TYR A 95 -5.11 6.66 -11.58
C TYR A 95 -4.32 7.82 -10.98
N ASN A 96 -4.79 8.38 -9.87
CA ASN A 96 -3.97 9.24 -9.02
C ASN A 96 -2.96 8.37 -8.25
N ILE A 97 -1.75 8.89 -8.08
CA ILE A 97 -0.78 8.32 -7.13
C ILE A 97 -0.97 9.04 -5.80
N ILE A 98 -1.31 8.29 -4.77
CA ILE A 98 -1.50 8.81 -3.42
C ILE A 98 -0.61 8.05 -2.42
N ASP A 99 -0.48 8.61 -1.21
CA ASP A 99 0.17 7.90 -0.11
C ASP A 99 -0.57 6.60 0.20
N THR A 100 0.16 5.57 0.61
CA THR A 100 -0.44 4.31 1.03
C THR A 100 -1.37 4.50 2.23
N ALA A 101 -1.02 5.40 3.16
CA ALA A 101 -1.86 5.70 4.31
C ALA A 101 -3.22 6.31 3.93
N ASP A 102 -3.30 7.00 2.79
CA ASP A 102 -4.50 7.71 2.32
C ASP A 102 -5.52 6.80 1.61
N GLY A 103 -5.11 5.60 1.19
CA GLY A 103 -5.98 4.63 0.50
C GLY A 103 -6.63 3.59 1.43
N PRO A 104 -7.51 2.70 0.90
CA PRO A 104 -8.22 2.88 -0.38
C PRO A 104 -9.21 4.05 -0.30
N ILE A 105 -9.47 4.71 -1.44
CA ILE A 105 -10.47 5.77 -1.58
C ILE A 105 -11.63 5.22 -2.41
N ASN A 106 -12.58 4.58 -1.74
CA ASN A 106 -13.79 4.10 -2.40
C ASN A 106 -15.03 4.88 -1.95
N SER A 107 -16.11 4.77 -2.70
CA SER A 107 -17.38 5.46 -2.43
C SER A 107 -18.06 5.12 -1.08
N SER A 108 -17.61 4.07 -0.39
CA SER A 108 -18.20 3.49 0.82
C SER A 108 -17.29 3.49 2.07
N CYS A 109 -15.98 3.72 1.93
CA CYS A 109 -14.96 3.72 2.98
C CYS A 109 -14.47 5.16 3.19
N ASN A 110 -15.22 5.90 4.01
CA ASN A 110 -14.99 7.31 4.32
C ASN A 110 -13.72 7.60 5.15
N THR A 111 -12.81 6.63 5.31
CA THR A 111 -11.58 6.79 6.09
C THR A 111 -10.43 6.01 5.48
N ALA A 112 -9.39 6.76 5.12
CA ALA A 112 -8.04 6.28 4.82
C ALA A 112 -7.54 5.26 5.86
N MET A 113 -6.72 4.27 5.43
CA MET A 113 -6.23 3.21 6.32
C MET A 113 -5.30 3.73 7.44
N GLY A 114 -4.60 4.84 7.18
CA GLY A 114 -3.68 5.48 8.12
C GLY A 114 -2.28 4.84 8.20
N ASP A 115 -1.35 5.61 8.76
CA ASP A 115 0.11 5.33 8.73
C ASP A 115 0.50 3.97 9.32
N ALA A 116 -0.19 3.55 10.38
CA ALA A 116 0.16 2.29 11.05
C ALA A 116 -0.16 1.07 10.18
N LYS A 117 -1.30 1.08 9.46
CA LYS A 117 -1.62 0.04 8.47
C LYS A 117 -0.71 0.10 7.26
N ALA A 118 -0.43 1.32 6.76
CA ALA A 118 0.52 1.52 5.66
C ALA A 118 1.94 1.00 6.01
N SER A 119 2.39 1.17 7.25
CA SER A 119 3.68 0.65 7.72
C SER A 119 3.71 -0.90 7.72
N TYR A 120 2.61 -1.55 8.11
CA TYR A 120 2.50 -3.01 8.02
C TYR A 120 2.51 -3.50 6.56
N LEU A 121 1.84 -2.79 5.65
CA LEU A 121 1.87 -3.12 4.21
C LEU A 121 3.28 -2.95 3.63
N SER A 122 3.99 -1.88 4.00
CA SER A 122 5.38 -1.64 3.61
C SER A 122 6.29 -2.80 4.03
N GLU A 123 6.16 -3.29 5.27
CA GLU A 123 6.93 -4.42 5.77
C GLU A 123 6.52 -5.74 5.11
N LEU A 124 5.22 -5.99 4.94
CA LEU A 124 4.69 -7.17 4.28
C LEU A 124 5.28 -7.28 2.87
N TRP A 125 5.21 -6.19 2.10
CA TRP A 125 5.75 -6.12 0.76
C TRP A 125 7.27 -6.31 0.75
N GLY A 126 8.01 -5.57 1.58
CA GLY A 126 9.47 -5.65 1.62
C GLY A 126 10.00 -7.03 2.00
N ARG A 127 9.24 -7.80 2.79
CA ARG A 127 9.63 -9.17 3.19
C ARG A 127 9.20 -10.26 2.20
N TYR A 128 8.02 -10.12 1.60
CA TYR A 128 7.33 -11.28 0.98
C TYR A 128 6.97 -11.10 -0.49
N TYR A 129 6.99 -9.88 -1.03
CA TYR A 129 6.72 -9.69 -2.45
C TYR A 129 7.75 -10.42 -3.32
N ASP A 130 7.28 -11.13 -4.35
CA ASP A 130 8.12 -11.86 -5.28
C ASP A 130 7.81 -11.45 -6.73
N ASN A 131 8.83 -10.91 -7.42
CA ASN A 131 8.76 -10.55 -8.84
C ASN A 131 8.39 -11.75 -9.74
N ALA A 132 8.62 -12.99 -9.30
CA ALA A 132 8.21 -14.17 -10.04
C ALA A 132 6.68 -14.24 -10.23
N TRP A 133 5.88 -13.55 -9.39
CA TRP A 133 4.42 -13.49 -9.49
C TRP A 133 3.90 -12.70 -10.69
N ILE A 134 4.78 -12.00 -11.43
CA ILE A 134 4.41 -11.28 -12.66
C ILE A 134 5.18 -11.74 -13.91
N SER A 135 5.92 -12.84 -13.79
CA SER A 135 6.79 -13.38 -14.84
C SER A 135 6.08 -14.17 -15.96
N GLY A 136 4.78 -14.48 -15.80
CA GLY A 136 3.92 -15.12 -16.81
C GLY A 136 3.63 -16.62 -16.61
N ASN A 137 4.61 -17.42 -16.18
CA ASN A 137 4.42 -18.87 -15.92
C ASN A 137 4.50 -19.16 -14.42
N TYR A 138 3.34 -19.44 -13.80
CA TYR A 138 3.24 -19.58 -12.34
C TYR A 138 2.95 -21.01 -11.92
N THR A 139 3.81 -21.54 -11.06
CA THR A 139 3.59 -22.80 -10.35
C THR A 139 2.42 -22.69 -9.37
N SER A 140 1.80 -23.81 -8.98
CA SER A 140 0.76 -23.81 -7.94
C SER A 140 1.25 -23.21 -6.62
N SER A 141 2.53 -23.40 -6.27
CA SER A 141 3.13 -22.79 -5.08
C SER A 141 3.17 -21.26 -5.16
N GLN A 142 3.57 -20.71 -6.31
CA GLN A 142 3.58 -19.26 -6.54
C GLN A 142 2.17 -18.67 -6.51
N LYS A 143 1.18 -19.37 -7.09
CA LYS A 143 -0.23 -18.97 -7.04
C LYS A 143 -0.75 -18.92 -5.61
N ALA A 144 -0.55 -19.98 -4.83
CA ALA A 144 -0.94 -20.03 -3.42
C ALA A 144 -0.20 -18.99 -2.55
N ALA A 145 1.06 -18.69 -2.87
CA ALA A 145 1.82 -17.65 -2.17
C ALA A 145 1.29 -16.24 -2.45
N ALA A 146 1.01 -15.92 -3.71
CA ALA A 146 0.44 -14.64 -4.09
C ALA A 146 -1.00 -14.47 -3.57
N GLU A 147 -1.80 -15.55 -3.57
CA GLU A 147 -3.13 -15.59 -2.94
C GLU A 147 -3.04 -15.27 -1.44
N ALA A 148 -2.16 -15.96 -0.70
CA ALA A 148 -1.95 -15.71 0.72
C ALA A 148 -1.47 -14.28 1.00
N PHE A 149 -0.62 -13.73 0.12
CA PHE A 149 -0.17 -12.34 0.20
C PHE A 149 -1.33 -11.35 -0.02
N GLN A 150 -2.21 -11.59 -0.99
CA GLN A 150 -3.41 -10.76 -1.20
C GLN A 150 -4.37 -10.81 0.00
N ALA A 151 -4.55 -11.97 0.64
CA ALA A 151 -5.33 -12.06 1.87
C ALA A 151 -4.70 -11.27 3.02
N ALA A 152 -3.37 -11.32 3.15
CA ALA A 152 -2.66 -10.54 4.16
C ALA A 152 -2.79 -9.02 3.93
N ILE A 153 -2.83 -8.57 2.67
CA ILE A 153 -3.13 -7.18 2.34
C ILE A 153 -4.53 -6.80 2.83
N TRP A 154 -5.55 -7.58 2.48
CA TRP A 154 -6.93 -7.26 2.87
C TRP A 154 -7.16 -7.34 4.38
N GLU A 155 -6.53 -8.28 5.07
CA GLU A 155 -6.49 -8.31 6.53
C GLU A 155 -6.01 -6.96 7.07
N ILE A 156 -4.82 -6.50 6.67
CA ILE A 156 -4.27 -5.23 7.17
C ILE A 156 -5.18 -4.04 6.85
N VAL A 157 -5.74 -3.99 5.64
CA VAL A 157 -6.57 -2.87 5.19
C VAL A 157 -7.89 -2.81 5.94
N TYR A 158 -8.58 -3.93 6.12
CA TYR A 158 -9.95 -3.95 6.65
C TYR A 158 -10.02 -4.19 8.16
N GLU A 159 -9.15 -5.03 8.72
CA GLU A 159 -9.19 -5.32 10.16
C GLU A 159 -8.68 -4.15 11.02
N ASN A 160 -9.19 -4.05 12.24
CA ASN A 160 -8.63 -3.15 13.25
C ASN A 160 -7.17 -3.53 13.52
N LEU A 161 -6.33 -2.52 13.74
CA LEU A 161 -4.95 -2.75 14.14
C LEU A 161 -4.92 -3.56 15.44
N PRO A 162 -4.32 -4.77 15.45
CA PRO A 162 -4.23 -5.55 16.65
C PRO A 162 -3.19 -4.93 17.59
N THR A 163 -3.34 -5.21 18.89
CA THR A 163 -2.34 -4.77 19.89
C THR A 163 -0.98 -5.45 19.70
N THR A 164 -0.94 -6.61 19.06
CA THR A 164 0.29 -7.32 18.70
C THR A 164 0.12 -8.04 17.36
N PRO A 165 1.19 -8.22 16.56
CA PRO A 165 1.14 -8.96 15.30
C PRO A 165 0.64 -10.40 15.44
N ALA A 166 0.78 -11.01 16.62
CA ALA A 166 0.34 -12.38 16.88
C ALA A 166 -1.18 -12.57 16.72
N TYR A 167 -1.95 -11.48 16.76
CA TYR A 167 -3.41 -11.51 16.66
C TYR A 167 -3.95 -11.30 15.25
N TRP A 168 -3.11 -11.03 14.26
CA TRP A 168 -3.54 -11.13 12.86
C TRP A 168 -4.01 -12.55 12.56
N ASP A 169 -5.18 -12.69 11.94
CA ASP A 169 -5.75 -13.98 11.57
C ASP A 169 -6.79 -13.84 10.45
N VAL A 170 -6.38 -14.16 9.22
CA VAL A 170 -7.27 -14.10 8.05
C VAL A 170 -8.47 -15.04 8.12
N THR A 171 -8.56 -15.93 9.12
CA THR A 171 -9.67 -16.89 9.25
C THR A 171 -10.77 -16.43 10.20
N VAL A 172 -10.55 -15.33 10.91
CA VAL A 172 -11.47 -14.79 11.92
C VAL A 172 -11.60 -13.28 11.71
N ASP A 173 -12.83 -12.81 11.57
CA ASP A 173 -13.11 -11.37 11.60
C ASP A 173 -12.90 -10.86 13.03
N GLY A 174 -11.87 -10.03 13.20
CA GLY A 174 -11.46 -9.44 14.47
C GLY A 174 -12.11 -8.08 14.74
N THR A 175 -12.89 -7.56 13.78
CA THR A 175 -13.41 -6.21 13.79
C THR A 175 -14.90 -6.19 14.09
N LEU A 176 -15.27 -5.47 15.14
CA LEU A 176 -16.68 -5.28 15.46
C LEU A 176 -17.38 -4.49 14.35
N GLY A 177 -18.47 -5.05 13.81
CA GLY A 177 -19.32 -4.39 12.82
C GLY A 177 -19.19 -5.02 11.44
N THR A 178 -19.28 -4.20 10.39
CA THR A 178 -19.26 -4.66 8.99
C THR A 178 -17.94 -4.39 8.26
N GLY A 179 -16.94 -3.89 8.99
CA GLY A 179 -15.68 -3.39 8.44
C GLY A 179 -14.51 -4.39 8.44
N GLY A 180 -14.67 -5.59 8.99
CA GLY A 180 -13.59 -6.57 9.11
C GLY A 180 -13.30 -7.37 7.84
N PHE A 181 -12.39 -8.33 7.96
CA PHE A 181 -12.01 -9.26 6.91
C PHE A 181 -11.88 -10.68 7.44
N LYS A 182 -12.34 -11.62 6.64
CA LYS A 182 -12.09 -13.05 6.82
C LYS A 182 -12.07 -13.72 5.47
N ALA A 183 -11.27 -14.78 5.34
CA ALA A 183 -11.20 -15.62 4.18
C ALA A 183 -11.19 -17.12 4.51
N THR A 184 -11.64 -17.92 3.55
CA THR A 184 -11.53 -19.39 3.52
C THR A 184 -11.13 -19.85 2.12
N ASN A 185 -10.83 -21.14 1.96
CA ASN A 185 -10.40 -21.74 0.68
C ASN A 185 -9.08 -21.20 0.14
N LEU A 186 -8.22 -20.68 1.03
CA LEU A 186 -6.89 -20.17 0.75
C LEU A 186 -5.82 -20.89 1.58
N ASN A 187 -4.54 -20.64 1.29
CA ASN A 187 -3.45 -21.01 2.20
C ASN A 187 -3.35 -20.06 3.42
N SER A 188 -4.32 -20.17 4.34
CA SER A 188 -4.42 -19.27 5.51
C SER A 188 -3.24 -19.39 6.46
N THR A 189 -2.64 -20.59 6.57
CA THR A 189 -1.41 -20.79 7.36
C THR A 189 -0.27 -19.92 6.85
N LEU A 190 -0.09 -19.84 5.53
CA LEU A 190 0.95 -19.01 4.94
C LEU A 190 0.65 -17.51 5.16
N ALA A 191 -0.58 -17.07 4.92
CA ALA A 191 -0.99 -15.68 5.14
C ALA A 191 -0.78 -15.25 6.61
N ASN A 192 -1.24 -16.07 7.56
CA ASN A 192 -1.09 -15.80 8.99
C ASN A 192 0.38 -15.82 9.42
N ASN A 193 1.22 -16.67 8.85
CA ASN A 193 2.66 -16.65 9.13
C ASN A 193 3.33 -15.36 8.62
N MET A 194 2.96 -14.87 7.44
CA MET A 194 3.44 -13.59 6.93
C MET A 194 3.05 -12.45 7.88
N LEU A 195 1.76 -12.34 8.21
CA LEU A 195 1.22 -11.30 9.08
C LEU A 195 1.81 -11.29 10.49
N ARG A 196 1.92 -12.47 11.12
CA ARG A 196 2.44 -12.60 12.50
C ARG A 196 3.94 -12.35 12.60
N SER A 197 4.66 -12.34 11.47
CA SER A 197 6.08 -12.02 11.42
C SER A 197 6.38 -10.51 11.39
N LEU A 198 5.38 -9.69 11.05
CA LEU A 198 5.55 -8.25 10.88
C LEU A 198 5.80 -7.61 12.24
N ASN A 199 6.92 -6.91 12.39
CA ASN A 199 7.39 -6.45 13.69
C ASN A 199 7.93 -5.01 13.67
N GLY A 200 7.75 -4.29 12.56
CA GLY A 200 8.20 -2.91 12.36
C GLY A 200 9.70 -2.78 12.11
N THR A 201 10.45 -3.88 11.99
CA THR A 201 11.92 -3.86 11.83
C THR A 201 12.41 -4.60 10.59
N GLY A 202 11.50 -5.18 9.81
CA GLY A 202 11.83 -5.90 8.59
C GLY A 202 12.27 -5.01 7.44
N ALA A 203 12.55 -5.67 6.31
CA ALA A 203 12.67 -4.97 5.04
C ALA A 203 11.36 -4.25 4.72
N MET A 204 11.45 -2.96 4.41
CA MET A 204 10.34 -2.09 4.07
C MET A 204 10.39 -1.78 2.57
N ALA A 205 9.23 -1.66 1.94
CA ALA A 205 9.10 -1.17 0.57
C ALA A 205 8.49 0.23 0.57
N ASP A 206 8.95 1.12 -0.31
CA ASP A 206 8.25 2.38 -0.55
C ASP A 206 7.03 2.09 -1.43
N LEU A 207 5.84 2.29 -0.87
CA LEU A 207 4.57 1.91 -1.49
C LEU A 207 3.75 3.14 -1.86
N ARG A 208 3.02 3.02 -2.97
CA ARG A 208 1.98 3.97 -3.36
C ARG A 208 0.70 3.24 -3.70
N VAL A 209 -0.40 3.98 -3.55
CA VAL A 209 -1.70 3.55 -4.02
C VAL A 209 -2.02 4.23 -5.34
N LEU A 210 -2.46 3.44 -6.30
CA LEU A 210 -3.04 3.88 -7.55
C LEU A 210 -4.55 3.92 -7.35
N SER A 211 -5.09 5.13 -7.20
CA SER A 211 -6.51 5.31 -6.86
C SER A 211 -7.31 5.98 -7.97
N TYR A 212 -8.51 5.46 -8.21
CA TYR A 212 -9.48 6.06 -9.11
C TYR A 212 -10.90 5.78 -8.62
N ASN A 213 -11.62 6.82 -8.24
CA ASN A 213 -13.00 6.68 -7.75
C ASN A 213 -13.90 5.95 -8.76
N GLY A 214 -14.40 4.77 -8.37
CA GLY A 214 -15.26 3.92 -9.18
C GLY A 214 -14.54 2.77 -9.88
N SER A 215 -13.25 2.58 -9.64
CA SER A 215 -12.47 1.43 -10.09
C SER A 215 -11.57 0.96 -8.96
N GLN A 216 -11.29 -0.35 -8.94
CA GLN A 216 -10.38 -0.97 -7.97
C GLN A 216 -9.10 -0.16 -7.74
N ASP A 217 -8.85 0.16 -6.46
CA ASP A 217 -7.60 0.76 -6.01
C ASP A 217 -6.50 -0.30 -5.89
N PHE A 218 -5.31 0.05 -6.35
CA PHE A 218 -4.17 -0.86 -6.35
C PHE A 218 -3.03 -0.37 -5.48
N ILE A 219 -2.27 -1.29 -4.89
CA ILE A 219 -1.00 -0.99 -4.24
C ILE A 219 0.18 -1.55 -5.04
N THR A 220 1.26 -0.77 -5.12
CA THR A 220 2.50 -1.16 -5.79
C THR A 220 3.71 -0.48 -5.17
N ALA A 221 4.88 -1.07 -5.36
CA ALA A 221 6.14 -0.47 -4.92
C ALA A 221 6.64 0.56 -5.94
N VAL A 222 7.13 1.68 -5.43
CA VAL A 222 7.78 2.74 -6.21
C VAL A 222 9.23 2.82 -5.79
N SER A 223 10.15 2.80 -6.76
CA SER A 223 11.58 2.95 -6.45
C SER A 223 11.98 4.43 -6.48
N VAL A 224 11.54 5.21 -5.49
CA VAL A 224 11.97 6.62 -5.37
C VAL A 224 13.40 6.65 -4.82
N PRO A 225 14.39 7.19 -5.54
CA PRO A 225 15.73 7.35 -5.00
C PRO A 225 15.68 8.30 -3.81
N GLU A 226 16.08 7.81 -2.63
CA GLU A 226 16.19 8.62 -1.42
C GLU A 226 16.92 9.95 -1.71
N PRO A 227 16.42 11.11 -1.25
CA PRO A 227 17.05 12.41 -1.49
C PRO A 227 18.53 12.44 -1.08
N ALA A 228 18.89 11.67 -0.05
CA ALA A 228 20.26 11.49 0.41
C ALA A 228 21.15 10.83 -0.66
N THR A 229 20.65 9.86 -1.42
CA THR A 229 21.38 9.19 -2.50
C THR A 229 21.73 10.18 -3.62
N ILE A 230 20.79 11.06 -3.97
CA ILE A 230 21.01 12.13 -4.95
C ILE A 230 22.02 13.13 -4.40
N ALA A 231 21.88 13.55 -3.13
CA ALA A 231 22.80 14.48 -2.49
C ALA A 231 24.23 13.91 -2.43
N PHE A 232 24.40 12.63 -2.05
CA PHE A 232 25.70 11.96 -2.00
C PHE A 232 26.29 11.71 -3.40
N ALA A 233 25.48 11.38 -4.40
CA ALA A 233 25.93 11.29 -5.78
C ALA A 233 26.44 12.65 -6.29
N MET A 234 25.71 13.74 -6.03
CA MET A 234 26.14 15.09 -6.37
C MET A 234 27.41 15.50 -5.61
N LEU A 235 27.50 15.22 -4.31
CA LEU A 235 28.71 15.44 -3.51
C LEU A 235 29.91 14.66 -4.06
N GLY A 236 29.70 13.40 -4.47
CA GLY A 236 30.72 12.55 -5.10
C GLY A 236 31.25 13.15 -6.41
N LEU A 237 30.36 13.61 -7.29
CA LEU A 237 30.74 14.27 -8.55
C LEU A 237 31.51 15.57 -8.32
N VAL A 238 31.10 16.40 -7.35
CA VAL A 238 31.81 17.63 -6.99
C VAL A 238 33.21 17.33 -6.44
N MET A 239 33.36 16.29 -5.62
CA MET A 239 34.66 15.87 -5.10
C MET A 239 35.58 15.34 -6.21
N MET A 240 35.06 14.58 -7.17
CA MET A 240 35.84 14.11 -8.32
C MET A 240 36.26 15.25 -9.25
N ALA A 241 35.36 16.20 -9.55
CA ALA A 241 35.68 17.38 -10.36
C ALA A 241 36.77 18.26 -9.72
N LYS A 242 36.76 18.39 -8.39
CA LYS A 242 37.78 19.14 -7.64
C LYS A 242 39.14 18.43 -7.61
N ARG A 243 39.18 17.09 -7.76
CA ARG A 243 40.42 16.31 -7.83
C ARG A 243 41.16 16.52 -9.16
N ASN A 244 40.44 16.59 -10.27
CA ASN A 244 41.05 16.76 -11.60
C ASN A 244 41.59 18.18 -11.84
N ASN A 245 41.14 19.18 -11.06
CA ASN A 245 41.66 20.56 -11.13
C ASN A 245 42.99 20.78 -10.38
N LYS A 246 43.58 19.73 -9.77
CA LYS A 246 44.88 19.84 -9.06
C LYS A 246 46.09 19.36 -9.87
N GLU A 247 45.92 18.81 -11.07
CA GLU A 247 47.04 18.33 -11.91
C GLU A 247 47.52 19.32 -12.99
N LEU A 248 47.02 20.56 -12.99
CA LEU A 248 47.50 21.64 -13.87
C LEU A 248 48.23 22.72 -13.07
N LYS A 249 49.42 22.40 -12.56
CA LYS A 249 50.46 23.39 -12.24
C LYS A 249 51.84 22.80 -12.57
N CYS A 250 52.46 23.36 -13.61
CA CYS A 250 53.91 23.26 -13.86
C CYS A 250 54.71 23.78 -12.67
#